data_AF-A0A0T9QUN6-F1
#
_entry.id   AF-A0A0T9QUN6-F1
#
_cell.length_a   1.000
_cell.length_b   1.000
_cell.length_c   1.000
_cell.angle_alpha   90.00
_cell.angle_beta   90.00
_cell.angle_gamma   90.00
#
_symmetry.space_group_name_H-M   'P 1'
#
loop_
_entity.id
_entity.type
_entity.pdbx_description
1 polymer ?
#
loop_
_entity_poly.entity_id
_entity_poly.type
_entity_poly.pdbx_seq_one_letter_code
_entity_poly.pdbx_strand_id
1 'polypeptide(L)'
;MITVHTLGPAGTNCEKAAHTWLIKNNQKGEVKLHKTLESAVKYMEQEENDDVLLGCIVYPYLHHLVFKNIQRLRLVDCFVMDTHNMLLASRYDNVNKLKSVGSHPAPQDLILQINGIDNSIFIELFNSNSEAAQQCAAGVVDGCITTLLAAQQCQLNILTDFGPVPMGFSIHAKIRQLA
;
A
#
# COMPACT_ATOMS: atom_id res chain seq x y z
N MET A 1 -15.53 -19.92 3.01
CA MET A 1 -14.16 -19.40 2.80
C MET A 1 -14.29 -17.89 2.91
N ILE A 2 -13.47 -17.21 3.71
CA ILE A 2 -13.61 -15.77 3.94
C ILE A 2 -12.80 -14.99 2.90
N THR A 3 -13.34 -13.91 2.36
CA THR A 3 -12.60 -13.00 1.48
C THR A 3 -12.19 -11.76 2.24
N VAL A 4 -10.91 -11.40 2.15
CA VAL A 4 -10.42 -10.10 2.62
C VAL A 4 -10.36 -9.15 1.42
N HIS A 5 -11.26 -8.18 1.39
CA HIS A 5 -11.30 -7.15 0.37
C HIS A 5 -10.37 -6.00 0.76
N THR A 6 -9.47 -5.60 -0.14
CA THR A 6 -8.56 -4.50 0.16
C THR A 6 -8.11 -3.73 -1.08
N LEU A 7 -7.35 -2.66 -0.86
CA LEU A 7 -6.83 -1.80 -1.91
C LEU A 7 -5.69 -2.50 -2.67
N GLY A 8 -5.81 -2.56 -3.98
CA GLY A 8 -4.75 -3.00 -4.89
C GLY A 8 -3.79 -1.87 -5.29
N PRO A 9 -2.92 -2.10 -6.29
CA PRO A 9 -2.74 -3.34 -7.05
C PRO A 9 -2.04 -4.45 -6.24
N ALA A 10 -1.69 -5.56 -6.90
CA ALA A 10 -0.89 -6.62 -6.29
C ALA A 10 0.50 -6.10 -5.88
N GLY A 11 1.08 -6.72 -4.85
CA GLY A 11 2.35 -6.37 -4.23
C GLY A 11 2.29 -5.19 -3.26
N THR A 12 1.10 -4.74 -2.85
CA THR A 12 0.95 -3.62 -1.91
C THR A 12 1.04 -4.07 -0.45
N ASN A 13 1.32 -3.11 0.44
CA ASN A 13 1.28 -3.34 1.89
C ASN A 13 -0.12 -3.79 2.37
N CYS A 14 -1.19 -3.35 1.70
CA CYS A 14 -2.56 -3.78 1.99
C CYS A 14 -2.78 -5.27 1.69
N GLU A 15 -2.28 -5.77 0.54
CA GLU A 15 -2.33 -7.20 0.22
C GLU A 15 -1.52 -8.03 1.23
N LYS A 16 -0.29 -7.60 1.56
CA LYS A 16 0.53 -8.23 2.60
C LYS A 16 -0.21 -8.30 3.94
N ALA A 17 -0.88 -7.21 4.33
CA ALA A 17 -1.66 -7.14 5.56
C ALA A 17 -2.87 -8.08 5.54
N ALA A 18 -3.54 -8.22 4.40
CA ALA A 18 -4.69 -9.12 4.23
C ALA A 18 -4.28 -10.59 4.42
N HIS A 19 -3.20 -11.02 3.78
CA HIS A 19 -2.65 -12.36 3.99
C HIS A 19 -2.18 -12.57 5.43
N THR A 20 -1.54 -11.56 6.03
CA THR A 20 -1.09 -11.63 7.43
C THR A 20 -2.27 -11.80 8.37
N TRP A 21 -3.38 -11.10 8.15
CA TRP A 21 -4.58 -11.23 8.97
C TRP A 21 -5.20 -12.62 8.85
N LEU A 22 -5.30 -13.18 7.64
CA LEU A 22 -5.78 -14.54 7.41
C LEU A 22 -4.94 -15.58 8.18
N ILE A 23 -3.61 -15.48 8.08
CA ILE A 23 -2.68 -16.39 8.76
C ILE A 23 -2.81 -16.27 10.27
N LYS A 24 -2.77 -15.05 10.82
CA LYS A 24 -2.86 -14.82 12.28
C LYS A 24 -4.17 -15.31 12.88
N ASN A 25 -5.26 -15.25 12.12
CA ASN A 25 -6.58 -15.68 12.57
C ASN A 25 -6.91 -17.14 12.20
N ASN A 26 -5.94 -17.89 11.67
CA ASN A 26 -6.10 -19.28 11.21
C ASN A 26 -7.30 -19.46 10.26
N GLN A 27 -7.54 -18.46 9.41
CA GLN A 27 -8.66 -18.44 8.47
C GLN A 27 -8.23 -18.98 7.11
N LYS A 28 -9.05 -19.85 6.53
CA LYS A 28 -8.93 -20.24 5.12
C LYS A 28 -9.71 -19.25 4.27
N GLY A 29 -9.00 -18.47 3.47
CA GLY A 29 -9.56 -17.35 2.75
C GLY A 29 -8.72 -16.91 1.55
N GLU A 30 -9.25 -15.97 0.79
CA GLU A 30 -8.57 -15.32 -0.33
C GLU A 30 -8.52 -13.80 -0.13
N VAL A 31 -7.64 -13.15 -0.89
CA VAL A 31 -7.52 -11.69 -0.91
C VAL A 31 -8.06 -11.18 -2.23
N LYS A 32 -9.01 -10.26 -2.18
CA LYS A 32 -9.59 -9.62 -3.37
C LYS A 32 -9.16 -8.16 -3.42
N LEU A 33 -8.46 -7.80 -4.50
CA LEU A 33 -7.91 -6.47 -4.69
C LEU A 33 -8.89 -5.59 -5.47
N HIS A 34 -9.06 -4.36 -4.99
CA HIS A 34 -9.96 -3.36 -5.57
C HIS A 34 -9.21 -2.09 -5.91
N LYS A 35 -9.75 -1.32 -6.87
CA LYS A 35 -9.18 -0.01 -7.23
C LYS A 35 -9.30 1.00 -6.09
N THR A 36 -10.39 0.94 -5.33
CA THR A 36 -10.60 1.76 -4.13
C THR A 36 -11.32 0.96 -3.04
N LEU A 37 -11.17 1.35 -1.77
CA LEU A 37 -11.90 0.69 -0.68
C LEU A 37 -13.42 0.92 -0.78
N GLU A 38 -13.87 2.02 -1.36
CA GLU A 38 -15.29 2.29 -1.58
C GLU A 38 -15.89 1.33 -2.62
N SER A 39 -15.13 0.98 -3.66
CA SER A 39 -15.55 -0.06 -4.62
C SER A 39 -15.61 -1.44 -3.98
N ALA A 40 -14.70 -1.73 -3.04
CA ALA A 40 -14.75 -2.96 -2.25
C ALA A 40 -16.00 -3.05 -1.36
N VAL A 41 -16.38 -1.95 -0.70
CA VAL A 41 -17.61 -1.90 0.12
C VAL A 41 -18.84 -2.15 -0.75
N LYS A 42 -18.97 -1.47 -1.89
CA LYS A 42 -20.09 -1.70 -2.84
C LYS A 42 -20.17 -3.14 -3.30
N TYR A 43 -19.02 -3.79 -3.52
CA TYR A 43 -18.97 -5.20 -3.86
C TYR A 43 -19.50 -6.07 -2.71
N MET A 44 -19.02 -5.84 -1.49
CA MET A 44 -19.44 -6.61 -0.30
C MET A 44 -20.92 -6.47 0.04
N GLU A 45 -21.57 -5.37 -0.34
CA GLU A 45 -23.02 -5.17 -0.20
C GLU A 45 -23.86 -6.12 -1.05
N GLN A 46 -23.32 -6.60 -2.17
CA GLN A 46 -24.01 -7.52 -3.09
C GLN A 46 -23.86 -8.99 -2.67
N GLU A 47 -22.96 -9.29 -1.75
CA GLU A 47 -22.62 -10.65 -1.32
C GLU A 47 -23.22 -10.92 0.06
N GLU A 48 -23.65 -12.15 0.34
CA GLU A 48 -24.17 -12.53 1.66
C GLU A 48 -23.07 -13.08 2.60
N ASN A 49 -21.84 -13.21 2.11
CA ASN A 49 -20.74 -13.87 2.83
C ASN A 49 -20.22 -13.05 4.03
N ASP A 50 -19.49 -13.72 4.92
CA ASP A 50 -18.79 -13.12 6.07
C ASP A 50 -17.47 -12.42 5.71
N ASP A 51 -17.42 -11.87 4.51
CA ASP A 51 -16.25 -11.16 4.00
C ASP A 51 -15.93 -9.93 4.84
N VAL A 52 -14.66 -9.57 4.85
CA VAL A 52 -14.14 -8.43 5.60
C VAL A 52 -13.43 -7.45 4.68
N LEU A 53 -13.47 -6.17 5.06
CA LEU A 53 -12.73 -5.11 4.41
C LEU A 53 -11.49 -4.77 5.23
N LEU A 54 -10.32 -4.76 4.60
CA LEU A 54 -9.07 -4.28 5.18
C LEU A 54 -8.71 -2.90 4.63
N GLY A 55 -8.50 -1.94 5.53
CA GLY A 55 -8.01 -0.60 5.19
C GLY A 55 -6.76 -0.22 5.99
N CYS A 56 -5.78 0.37 5.32
CA CYS A 56 -4.62 0.98 5.99
C CYS A 56 -5.03 2.27 6.71
N ILE A 57 -4.54 2.51 7.92
CA ILE A 57 -4.97 3.65 8.75
C ILE A 57 -4.63 5.02 8.13
N VAL A 58 -3.65 5.07 7.22
CA VAL A 58 -3.26 6.29 6.49
C VAL A 58 -3.95 6.42 5.13
N TYR A 59 -4.96 5.60 4.83
CA TYR A 59 -5.77 5.79 3.62
C TYR A 59 -6.52 7.15 3.70
N PRO A 60 -6.36 8.06 2.72
CA PRO A 60 -6.84 9.44 2.82
C PRO A 60 -8.34 9.58 3.13
N TYR A 61 -9.15 8.64 2.66
CA TYR A 61 -10.59 8.66 2.80
C TYR A 61 -11.13 7.62 3.79
N LEU A 62 -10.30 7.11 4.70
CA LEU A 62 -10.73 6.09 5.66
C LEU A 62 -11.86 6.60 6.56
N HIS A 63 -11.79 7.86 7.00
CA HIS A 63 -12.84 8.50 7.77
C HIS A 63 -14.18 8.52 7.00
N HIS A 64 -14.16 8.89 5.71
CA HIS A 64 -15.37 8.85 4.87
C HIS A 64 -15.92 7.43 4.75
N LEU A 65 -15.06 6.44 4.58
CA LEU A 65 -15.46 5.04 4.48
C LEU A 65 -16.15 4.57 5.77
N VAL A 66 -15.62 4.90 6.93
CA VAL A 66 -16.21 4.53 8.23
C VAL A 66 -17.56 5.23 8.43
N PHE A 67 -17.60 6.56 8.33
CA PHE A 67 -18.81 7.32 8.70
C PHE A 67 -19.95 7.14 7.69
N LYS A 68 -19.67 6.98 6.39
CA LYS A 68 -20.72 6.69 5.40
C LYS A 68 -21.33 5.30 5.59
N ASN A 69 -20.62 4.38 6.23
CA ASN A 69 -21.03 3.00 6.41
C ASN A 69 -21.29 2.62 7.88
N ILE A 70 -21.48 3.60 8.77
CA ILE A 70 -21.59 3.35 10.23
C ILE A 70 -22.73 2.39 10.62
N GLN A 71 -23.78 2.30 9.80
CA GLN A 71 -24.91 1.38 9.99
C GLN A 71 -24.75 0.05 9.23
N ARG A 72 -23.69 -0.09 8.43
CA ARG A 72 -23.46 -1.23 7.52
C ARG A 72 -22.21 -2.02 7.86
N LEU A 73 -21.16 -1.34 8.31
CA LEU A 73 -19.86 -1.89 8.65
C LEU A 73 -19.52 -1.54 10.10
N ARG A 74 -18.86 -2.47 10.76
CA ARG A 74 -18.24 -2.25 12.08
C ARG A 74 -16.79 -2.65 12.05
N LEU A 75 -15.95 -1.88 12.74
CA LEU A 75 -14.57 -2.28 13.01
C LEU A 75 -14.59 -3.51 13.94
N VAL A 76 -13.97 -4.61 13.51
CA VAL A 76 -13.93 -5.87 14.27
C VAL A 76 -12.52 -6.23 14.75
N ASP A 77 -11.49 -5.68 14.11
CA ASP A 77 -10.10 -5.91 14.48
C ASP A 77 -9.22 -4.74 13.99
N CYS A 78 -8.08 -4.55 14.65
CA CYS A 78 -7.06 -3.59 14.26
C CYS A 78 -5.69 -4.11 14.71
N PHE A 79 -4.72 -4.08 13.81
CA PHE A 79 -3.37 -4.57 14.10
C PHE A 79 -2.31 -3.70 13.45
N VAL A 80 -1.10 -3.78 14.02
CA VAL A 80 0.10 -3.16 13.45
C VAL A 80 0.98 -4.27 12.87
N MET A 81 1.58 -4.01 11.72
CA MET A 81 2.65 -4.84 11.18
C MET A 81 3.64 -4.00 10.38
N ASP A 82 4.83 -4.56 10.21
CA ASP A 82 5.86 -3.99 9.36
C ASP A 82 5.43 -4.08 7.89
N THR A 83 5.50 -2.94 7.19
CA THR A 83 5.32 -2.88 5.74
C THR A 83 6.41 -3.65 5.00
N HIS A 84 6.35 -3.72 3.67
CA HIS A 84 7.57 -3.94 2.91
C HIS A 84 8.59 -2.83 3.21
N ASN A 85 9.88 -3.14 3.14
CA ASN A 85 10.93 -2.14 3.29
C ASN A 85 10.73 -1.01 2.28
N MET A 86 10.86 0.22 2.75
CA MET A 86 10.88 1.41 1.91
C MET A 86 12.30 1.64 1.43
N LEU A 87 12.47 1.90 0.14
CA LEU A 87 13.76 1.97 -0.52
C LEU A 87 13.87 3.20 -1.40
N LEU A 88 15.09 3.66 -1.61
CA LEU A 88 15.48 4.35 -2.84
C LEU A 88 15.95 3.29 -3.84
N ALA A 89 15.25 3.17 -4.96
CA ALA A 89 15.61 2.30 -6.06
C ALA A 89 15.91 3.09 -7.34
N SER A 90 16.72 2.56 -8.25
CA SER A 90 17.10 3.25 -9.48
C SER A 90 17.53 2.27 -10.58
N ARG A 91 17.48 2.73 -11.84
CA ARG A 91 18.14 2.06 -12.98
C ARG A 91 19.67 2.18 -12.91
N TYR A 92 20.20 3.14 -12.15
CA TYR A 92 21.62 3.32 -11.93
C TYR A 92 22.08 2.62 -10.64
N ASP A 93 23.39 2.48 -10.49
CA ASP A 93 24.08 1.86 -9.36
C ASP A 93 24.59 2.88 -8.32
N ASN A 94 24.35 4.17 -8.55
CA ASN A 94 24.91 5.25 -7.74
C ASN A 94 23.96 6.46 -7.66
N VAL A 95 23.71 6.94 -6.44
CA VAL A 95 22.86 8.10 -6.12
C VAL A 95 23.31 9.37 -6.85
N ASN A 96 24.61 9.59 -7.04
CA ASN A 96 25.14 10.80 -7.66
C ASN A 96 24.77 10.93 -9.16
N LYS A 97 24.24 9.86 -9.78
CA LYS A 97 23.77 9.87 -11.17
C LYS A 97 22.31 10.31 -11.31
N LEU A 98 21.57 10.41 -10.20
CA LEU A 98 20.15 10.75 -10.21
C LEU A 98 19.95 12.25 -10.48
N LYS A 99 19.10 12.57 -11.46
CA LYS A 99 18.62 13.93 -11.72
C LYS A 99 17.12 14.07 -11.46
N SER A 100 16.40 12.96 -11.43
CA SER A 100 14.97 12.91 -11.07
C SER A 100 14.61 11.71 -10.20
N VAL A 101 13.69 11.92 -9.25
CA VAL A 101 13.17 10.86 -8.37
C VAL A 101 11.64 10.89 -8.35
N GLY A 102 11.04 9.73 -8.61
CA GLY A 102 9.60 9.50 -8.47
C GLY A 102 9.22 9.08 -7.05
N SER A 103 8.08 9.52 -6.53
CA SER A 103 7.57 9.01 -5.24
C SER A 103 6.05 9.07 -5.18
N HIS A 104 5.44 8.22 -4.35
CA HIS A 104 4.11 8.53 -3.82
C HIS A 104 4.19 9.76 -2.88
N PRO A 105 3.13 10.59 -2.74
CA PRO A 105 3.15 11.72 -1.82
C PRO A 105 3.49 11.35 -0.38
N ALA A 106 2.98 10.22 0.13
CA ALA A 106 3.17 9.85 1.54
C ALA A 106 4.64 9.63 1.97
N PRO A 107 5.48 8.90 1.21
CA PRO A 107 6.90 8.74 1.57
C PRO A 107 7.85 9.73 0.89
N GLN A 108 7.37 10.80 0.24
CA GLN A 108 8.24 11.71 -0.54
C GLN A 108 9.37 12.34 0.30
N ASP A 109 9.12 12.56 1.59
CA ASP A 109 10.09 13.21 2.49
C ASP A 109 11.31 12.31 2.76
N LEU A 110 11.25 11.01 2.45
CA LEU A 110 12.42 10.13 2.47
C LEU A 110 13.49 10.58 1.47
N ILE A 111 13.11 11.28 0.40
CA ILE A 111 14.05 11.81 -0.59
C ILE A 111 15.04 12.76 0.07
N LEU A 112 14.56 13.58 1.01
CA LEU A 112 15.38 14.58 1.72
C LEU A 112 16.36 13.95 2.72
N GLN A 113 16.23 12.65 3.01
CA GLN A 113 17.11 11.92 3.91
C GLN A 113 18.25 11.19 3.17
N ILE A 114 18.27 11.27 1.83
CA ILE A 114 19.28 10.58 1.02
C ILE A 114 20.58 11.39 1.03
N ASN A 115 21.63 10.81 1.61
CA ASN A 115 22.96 11.39 1.55
C ASN A 115 23.49 11.39 0.11
N GLY A 116 24.03 12.54 -0.33
CA GLY A 116 24.63 12.69 -1.66
C GLY A 116 23.64 13.03 -2.78
N ILE A 117 22.35 13.20 -2.47
CA ILE A 117 21.39 13.72 -3.43
C ILE A 117 21.57 15.23 -3.60
N ASP A 118 21.51 15.71 -4.84
CA ASP A 118 21.59 17.15 -5.13
C ASP A 118 20.28 17.84 -4.69
N ASN A 119 20.38 18.99 -4.02
CA ASN A 119 19.22 19.79 -3.61
C ASN A 119 18.38 20.29 -4.80
N SER A 120 18.93 20.24 -6.02
CA SER A 120 18.25 20.60 -7.27
C SER A 120 17.54 19.43 -7.95
N ILE A 121 17.48 18.25 -7.31
CA ILE A 121 16.86 17.06 -7.91
C ILE A 121 15.37 17.29 -8.20
N PHE A 122 14.93 16.86 -9.38
CA PHE A 122 13.53 16.95 -9.78
C PHE A 122 12.72 15.85 -9.11
N ILE A 123 11.64 16.21 -8.41
CA ILE A 123 10.74 15.25 -7.75
C ILE A 123 9.43 15.17 -8.52
N GLU A 124 9.03 13.96 -8.91
CA GLU A 124 7.76 13.68 -9.57
C GLU A 124 6.87 12.79 -8.69
N LEU A 125 5.59 13.14 -8.59
CA LEU A 125 4.65 12.43 -7.73
C LEU A 125 3.74 11.47 -8.51
N PHE A 126 3.63 10.24 -8.01
CA PHE A 126 2.81 9.16 -8.58
C PHE A 126 1.76 8.67 -7.57
N ASN A 127 0.77 7.91 -8.02
CA ASN A 127 -0.36 7.48 -7.18
C ASN A 127 -0.04 6.26 -6.31
N SER A 128 1.11 5.61 -6.49
CA SER A 128 1.55 4.51 -5.61
C SER A 128 3.07 4.27 -5.67
N ASN A 129 3.61 3.58 -4.66
CA ASN A 129 5.01 3.12 -4.66
C ASN A 129 5.30 2.19 -5.85
N SER A 130 4.35 1.31 -6.21
CA SER A 130 4.49 0.40 -7.34
C SER A 130 4.51 1.15 -8.68
N GLU A 131 3.66 2.17 -8.84
CA GLU A 131 3.69 3.05 -10.01
C GLU A 131 5.02 3.80 -10.11
N ALA A 132 5.54 4.35 -9.01
CA ALA A 132 6.84 5.02 -9.01
C ALA A 132 7.98 4.10 -9.48
N ALA A 133 7.97 2.81 -9.08
CA ALA A 133 8.93 1.82 -9.57
C ALA A 133 8.76 1.53 -11.07
N GLN A 134 7.53 1.37 -11.55
CA GLN A 134 7.26 1.15 -12.97
C GLN A 134 7.72 2.33 -13.83
N GLN A 135 7.47 3.56 -13.40
CA GLN A 135 7.89 4.77 -14.11
C GLN A 135 9.42 4.95 -14.10
N CYS A 136 10.08 4.59 -12.99
CA CYS A 136 11.54 4.54 -12.93
C CYS A 136 12.11 3.51 -13.91
N ALA A 137 11.55 2.29 -13.95
CA ALA A 137 11.98 1.23 -14.86
C ALA A 137 11.78 1.61 -16.34
N ALA A 138 10.68 2.32 -16.65
CA ALA A 138 10.39 2.87 -17.98
C ALA A 138 11.29 4.05 -18.36
N GLY A 139 12.07 4.59 -17.41
CA GLY A 139 12.99 5.69 -17.63
C GLY A 139 12.37 7.08 -17.64
N VAL A 140 11.15 7.23 -17.12
CA VAL A 140 10.51 8.53 -16.88
C VAL A 140 11.26 9.30 -15.79
N VAL A 141 11.71 8.60 -14.75
CA VAL A 141 12.58 9.13 -13.69
C VAL A 141 13.83 8.26 -13.51
N ASP A 142 14.89 8.84 -12.95
CA ASP A 142 16.16 8.13 -12.72
C ASP A 142 16.10 7.19 -11.52
N GLY A 143 15.44 7.63 -10.45
CA GLY A 143 15.22 6.86 -9.23
C GLY A 143 13.77 6.95 -8.74
N CYS A 144 13.44 6.16 -7.72
CA CYS A 144 12.14 6.25 -7.07
C CYS A 144 12.20 5.85 -5.59
N ILE A 145 11.35 6.46 -4.78
CA ILE A 145 10.98 5.91 -3.47
C ILE A 145 9.91 4.85 -3.68
N THR A 146 10.22 3.62 -3.29
CA THR A 146 9.33 2.47 -3.53
C THR A 146 9.48 1.39 -2.45
N THR A 147 8.79 0.26 -2.61
CA THR A 147 8.92 -0.90 -1.74
C THR A 147 9.90 -1.93 -2.31
N LEU A 148 10.48 -2.76 -1.45
CA LEU A 148 11.34 -3.88 -1.86
C LEU A 148 10.69 -4.77 -2.92
N LEU A 149 9.42 -5.11 -2.75
CA LEU A 149 8.71 -5.97 -3.70
C LEU A 149 8.57 -5.30 -5.07
N ALA A 150 8.19 -4.02 -5.11
CA ALA A 150 8.04 -3.28 -6.36
C ALA A 150 9.38 -3.06 -7.08
N ALA A 151 10.46 -2.74 -6.34
CA ALA A 151 11.80 -2.62 -6.88
C ALA A 151 12.28 -3.93 -7.53
N GLN A 152 12.06 -5.07 -6.85
CA GLN A 152 12.41 -6.40 -7.37
C GLN A 152 11.62 -6.76 -8.63
N GLN A 153 10.31 -6.51 -8.64
CA GLN A 153 9.45 -6.75 -9.81
C GLN A 153 9.88 -5.91 -11.02
N CYS A 154 10.36 -4.69 -10.77
CA CYS A 154 10.84 -3.78 -11.80
C CYS A 154 12.34 -3.92 -12.11
N GLN A 155 13.03 -4.87 -11.47
CA GLN A 155 14.48 -5.11 -11.65
C GLN A 155 15.35 -3.87 -11.44
N LEU A 156 14.99 -3.03 -10.46
CA LEU A 156 15.75 -1.83 -10.11
C LEU A 156 16.86 -2.15 -9.11
N ASN A 157 17.98 -1.42 -9.19
CA ASN A 157 19.02 -1.46 -8.18
C ASN A 157 18.53 -0.78 -6.90
N ILE A 158 18.84 -1.35 -5.75
CA ILE A 158 18.54 -0.77 -4.44
C ILE A 158 19.74 0.09 -4.04
N LEU A 159 19.55 1.40 -3.94
CA LEU A 159 20.59 2.35 -3.56
C LEU A 159 20.60 2.60 -2.05
N THR A 160 19.42 2.67 -1.44
CA THR A 160 19.23 2.85 0.00
C THR A 160 18.05 2.02 0.47
N ASP A 161 18.22 1.32 1.60
CA ASP A 161 17.13 0.67 2.32
C ASP A 161 16.82 1.42 3.62
N PHE A 162 15.62 1.99 3.72
CA PHE A 162 15.14 2.72 4.90
C PHE A 162 14.48 1.79 5.93
N GLY A 163 14.36 0.50 5.61
CA GLY A 163 13.70 -0.50 6.43
C GLY A 163 12.18 -0.45 6.33
N PRO A 164 11.49 -1.34 7.06
CA PRO A 164 10.04 -1.35 7.11
C PRO A 164 9.51 -0.20 7.99
N VAL A 165 8.28 0.23 7.70
CA VAL A 165 7.55 1.17 8.54
C VAL A 165 6.45 0.40 9.28
N PRO A 166 6.40 0.45 10.62
CA PRO A 166 5.27 -0.08 11.37
C PRO A 166 3.99 0.68 10.98
N MET A 167 2.99 -0.03 10.47
CA MET A 167 1.76 0.56 9.94
C MET A 167 0.53 -0.13 10.50
N GLY A 168 -0.49 0.68 10.82
CA GLY A 168 -1.78 0.18 11.29
C GLY A 168 -2.70 -0.25 10.15
N PHE A 169 -3.46 -1.30 10.39
CA PHE A 169 -4.48 -1.81 9.49
C PHE A 169 -5.76 -2.10 10.27
N SER A 170 -6.88 -1.72 9.69
CA SER A 170 -8.23 -1.85 10.24
C SER A 170 -9.01 -2.92 9.48
N ILE A 171 -9.76 -3.75 10.18
CA ILE A 171 -10.63 -4.78 9.63
C ILE A 171 -12.08 -4.45 9.95
N HIS A 172 -12.91 -4.36 8.92
CA HIS A 172 -14.32 -4.04 9.03
C HIS A 172 -15.16 -5.21 8.52
N ALA A 173 -16.19 -5.58 9.27
CA ALA A 173 -17.15 -6.60 8.87
C ALA A 173 -18.54 -5.99 8.71
N LYS A 174 -19.39 -6.64 7.91
CA LYS A 174 -20.80 -6.26 7.81
C LYS A 174 -21.51 -6.39 9.16
N ILE A 175 -22.38 -5.43 9.46
CA ILE A 175 -23.33 -5.53 10.56
C ILE A 175 -24.47 -6.42 10.09
N ARG A 176 -24.60 -7.61 10.68
CA ARG A 176 -25.78 -8.43 10.47
C ARG A 176 -26.95 -7.76 11.20
N GLN A 177 -27.99 -7.39 10.47
CA GLN A 177 -29.25 -7.05 11.12
C GLN A 177 -29.79 -8.35 11.73
N LEU A 178 -29.98 -8.35 13.06
CA LEU A 178 -30.81 -9.36 13.68
C LEU A 178 -32.22 -9.13 13.12
N ALA A 179 -32.74 -10.13 12.40
CA ALA A 179 -34.13 -10.16 11.97
C ALA A 179 -35.07 -10.17 13.19
#